data_AF-A0A1F5A3W4-F1
#
_entry.id   AF-A0A1F5A3W4-F1
#
_cell.length_a   1.000
_cell.length_b   1.000
_cell.length_c   1.000
_cell.angle_alpha   90.00
_cell.angle_beta   90.00
_cell.angle_gamma   90.00
#
_symmetry.space_group_name_H-M   'P 1'
#
loop_
_entity.id
_entity.type
_entity.pdbx_description
1 polymer ?
#
loop_
_entity_poly.entity_id
_entity_poly.type
_entity_poly.pdbx_seq_one_letter_code
_entity_poly.pdbx_strand_id
1 'polypeptide(L)'
;MDMGLGLAATLVAAALTKPADMEVLVKFYAKVRPFGFWGPVRRECVKRGLVPAKDKMPKIDMLNGLVTAVFQFSLAILPFYLFMRNWKQLGMWAGAVAALALVLYFTWYKNLPSKDEI
;
A
#
# COMPACT_ATOMS: atom_id res chain seq x y z
N MET A 1 -22.56 -10.57 12.64
CA MET A 1 -23.58 -9.61 12.18
C MET A 1 -23.11 -8.16 12.37
N ASP A 2 -22.09 -7.92 13.20
CA ASP A 2 -21.68 -6.56 13.63
C ASP A 2 -20.72 -5.83 12.67
N MET A 3 -19.85 -6.54 11.95
CA MET A 3 -18.86 -5.91 11.05
C MET A 3 -19.50 -5.17 9.87
N GLY A 4 -20.58 -5.72 9.30
CA GLY A 4 -21.30 -5.08 8.19
C GLY A 4 -22.00 -3.78 8.61
N LEU A 5 -22.61 -3.78 9.80
CA LEU A 5 -23.23 -2.59 10.38
C LEU A 5 -22.19 -1.52 10.72
N GLY A 6 -21.04 -1.91 11.30
CA GLY A 6 -19.95 -0.98 11.60
C GLY A 6 -19.35 -0.33 10.35
N LEU A 7 -19.15 -1.10 9.29
CA LEU A 7 -18.67 -0.58 8.00
C LEU A 7 -19.69 0.41 7.41
N ALA A 8 -20.97 0.04 7.36
CA ALA A 8 -22.02 0.91 6.84
C ALA A 8 -22.12 2.21 7.64
N ALA A 9 -22.11 2.13 8.97
CA ALA A 9 -22.15 3.30 9.85
C ALA A 9 -20.97 4.25 9.60
N THR A 10 -19.75 3.70 9.45
CA THR A 10 -18.54 4.49 9.22
C THR A 10 -18.56 5.19 7.86
N LEU A 11 -18.98 4.48 6.80
CA LEU A 11 -19.10 5.06 5.46
C LEU A 11 -20.15 6.17 5.40
N VAL A 12 -21.31 5.97 6.04
CA VAL A 12 -22.37 6.98 6.10
C VAL A 12 -21.92 8.21 6.89
N ALA A 13 -21.34 8.02 8.08
CA ALA A 13 -20.84 9.13 8.89
C ALA A 13 -19.75 9.92 8.14
N ALA A 14 -18.82 9.24 7.47
CA ALA A 14 -17.78 9.88 6.67
C ALA A 14 -18.38 10.68 5.49
N ALA A 15 -19.40 10.14 4.81
CA ALA A 15 -20.05 10.82 3.69
C ALA A 15 -20.86 12.06 4.11
N LEU A 16 -21.40 12.08 5.34
CA LEU A 16 -22.16 13.21 5.88
C LEU A 16 -21.26 14.31 6.46
N THR A 17 -19.99 14.00 6.75
CA THR A 17 -19.04 14.96 7.34
C THR A 17 -18.40 15.82 6.25
N LYS A 18 -18.16 17.10 6.54
CA LYS A 18 -17.48 18.00 5.60
C LYS A 18 -16.05 17.50 5.34
N PRO A 19 -15.57 17.54 4.09
CA PRO A 19 -14.18 17.23 3.78
C PRO A 19 -13.25 18.26 4.45
N ALA A 20 -12.01 17.85 4.72
CA ALA A 20 -10.97 18.76 5.18
C ALA A 20 -10.68 19.85 4.15
N ASP A 21 -10.09 20.96 4.61
CA ASP A 21 -9.71 22.08 3.75
C ASP A 21 -8.78 21.63 2.60
N MET A 22 -9.02 22.17 1.40
CA MET A 22 -8.27 21.83 0.20
C MET A 22 -6.76 22.08 0.37
N GLU A 23 -6.35 23.14 1.08
CA GLU A 23 -4.93 23.42 1.32
C GLU A 23 -4.27 22.34 2.16
N VAL A 24 -4.98 21.80 3.16
CA VAL A 24 -4.49 20.69 3.99
C VAL A 24 -4.36 19.43 3.13
N LEU A 25 -5.38 19.13 2.31
CA LEU A 25 -5.38 17.98 1.42
C LEU A 25 -4.26 18.04 0.38
N VAL A 26 -4.02 19.22 -0.21
CA VAL A 26 -2.95 19.46 -1.19
C VAL A 26 -1.57 19.28 -0.55
N LYS A 27 -1.32 19.86 0.63
CA LYS A 27 -0.06 19.68 1.36
C LYS A 27 0.22 18.21 1.68
N PHE A 28 -0.80 17.49 2.16
CA PHE A 28 -0.69 16.07 2.46
C PHE A 28 -0.44 15.24 1.18
N TYR A 29 -1.23 15.46 0.13
CA TYR A 29 -1.14 14.69 -1.11
C TYR A 29 0.19 14.92 -1.83
N ALA A 30 0.70 16.15 -1.86
CA ALA A 30 1.98 16.47 -2.49
C ALA A 30 3.16 15.72 -1.84
N LYS A 31 3.10 15.54 -0.51
CA LYS A 31 4.14 14.85 0.26
C LYS A 31 4.00 13.32 0.19
N VAL A 32 2.82 12.78 0.46
CA VAL A 32 2.62 11.34 0.67
C VAL A 32 2.27 10.60 -0.63
N ARG A 33 1.63 11.30 -1.59
CA ARG A 33 1.17 10.75 -2.86
C ARG A 33 0.41 9.41 -2.73
N PRO A 34 -0.58 9.33 -1.83
CA PRO A 34 -1.30 8.09 -1.57
C PRO A 34 -2.03 7.58 -2.82
N PHE A 35 -2.13 6.25 -2.93
CA PHE A 35 -2.99 5.60 -3.92
C PHE A 35 -4.48 5.75 -3.55
N GLY A 36 -5.37 5.52 -4.52
CA GLY A 36 -6.83 5.60 -4.35
C GLY A 36 -7.51 6.75 -5.08
N PHE A 37 -8.67 7.18 -4.57
CA PHE A 37 -9.62 8.06 -5.27
C PHE A 37 -9.39 9.57 -4.99
N TRP A 38 -8.20 10.08 -5.30
CA TRP A 38 -7.80 11.48 -5.01
C TRP A 38 -8.05 12.49 -6.14
N GLY A 39 -8.98 12.21 -7.06
CA GLY A 39 -9.14 12.93 -8.33
C GLY A 39 -9.09 14.47 -8.26
N PRO A 40 -9.94 15.14 -7.44
CA PRO A 40 -9.95 16.60 -7.32
C PRO A 40 -8.64 17.17 -6.73
N VAL A 41 -8.16 16.59 -5.63
CA VAL A 41 -6.94 17.03 -4.93
C VAL A 41 -5.71 16.86 -5.81
N ARG A 42 -5.59 15.72 -6.51
CA ARG A 42 -4.50 15.46 -7.45
C ARG A 42 -4.49 16.47 -8.59
N ARG A 43 -5.65 16.81 -9.16
CA ARG A 43 -5.76 17.80 -10.24
C ARG A 43 -5.25 19.17 -9.77
N GLU A 44 -5.61 19.56 -8.56
CA GLU A 44 -5.13 20.82 -7.95
C GLU A 44 -3.62 20.79 -7.71
N CYS A 45 -3.08 19.66 -7.19
CA CYS A 45 -1.63 19.49 -7.02
C CYS A 45 -0.86 19.58 -8.36
N VAL A 46 -1.40 18.99 -9.43
CA VAL A 46 -0.80 19.06 -10.77
C VAL A 46 -0.87 20.48 -11.32
N LYS A 47 -2.01 21.18 -11.16
CA LYS A 47 -2.19 22.57 -11.58
C LYS A 47 -1.18 23.51 -10.90
N ARG A 48 -0.88 23.26 -9.62
CA ARG A 48 0.10 24.01 -8.82
C ARG A 48 1.55 23.57 -9.05
N GLY A 49 1.80 22.56 -9.91
CA GLY A 49 3.15 22.05 -10.17
C GLY A 49 3.76 21.25 -9.02
N LEU A 50 2.97 20.83 -8.02
CA LEU A 50 3.47 20.12 -6.83
C LEU A 50 3.70 18.62 -7.07
N VAL A 51 3.01 18.04 -8.05
CA VAL A 51 3.10 16.60 -8.39
C VAL A 51 3.12 16.43 -9.92
N PRO A 52 3.92 15.51 -10.47
CA PRO A 52 3.94 15.23 -11.91
C PRO A 52 2.58 14.73 -12.43
N ALA A 53 2.14 15.25 -13.57
CA ALA A 53 0.85 14.88 -14.18
C ALA A 53 0.74 13.37 -14.49
N LYS A 54 1.86 12.73 -14.85
CA LYS A 54 1.96 11.30 -15.18
C LYS A 54 2.72 10.48 -14.12
N ASP A 55 2.57 10.84 -12.85
CA ASP A 55 3.18 10.07 -11.76
C ASP A 55 2.65 8.61 -11.71
N LYS A 56 3.57 7.64 -11.79
CA LYS A 56 3.30 6.21 -11.71
C LYS A 56 3.46 5.66 -10.29
N MET A 57 4.09 6.41 -9.37
CA MET A 57 4.41 5.94 -8.02
C MET A 57 3.18 5.42 -7.27
N PRO A 58 2.02 6.11 -7.23
CA PRO A 58 0.86 5.60 -6.49
C PRO A 58 0.36 4.23 -6.99
N LYS A 59 0.48 3.95 -8.29
CA LYS A 59 0.09 2.64 -8.84
C LYS A 59 1.09 1.55 -8.46
N ILE A 60 2.38 1.89 -8.48
CA ILE A 60 3.46 0.98 -8.05
C ILE A 60 3.32 0.69 -6.55
N ASP A 61 3.02 1.69 -5.73
CA ASP A 61 2.82 1.54 -4.29
C ASP A 61 1.62 0.64 -3.97
N MET A 62 0.53 0.77 -4.72
CA MET A 62 -0.63 -0.14 -4.59
C MET A 62 -0.24 -1.59 -4.94
N LEU A 63 0.52 -1.80 -6.02
CA LEU A 63 1.01 -3.13 -6.39
C LEU A 63 1.96 -3.69 -5.32
N ASN A 64 2.90 -2.89 -4.84
CA ASN A 64 3.84 -3.25 -3.78
C ASN A 64 3.09 -3.60 -2.49
N GLY A 65 2.02 -2.88 -2.14
CA GLY A 65 1.15 -3.19 -1.01
C GLY A 65 0.50 -4.58 -1.12
N LEU A 66 -0.04 -4.92 -2.30
CA LEU A 66 -0.61 -6.25 -2.56
C LEU A 66 0.45 -7.35 -2.52
N VAL A 67 1.60 -7.15 -3.18
CA VAL A 67 2.73 -8.09 -3.16
C VAL A 67 3.21 -8.31 -1.73
N THR A 68 3.27 -7.26 -0.92
CA THR A 68 3.64 -7.33 0.50
C THR A 68 2.65 -8.14 1.32
N ALA A 69 1.34 -7.98 1.08
CA ALA A 69 0.33 -8.79 1.77
C ALA A 69 0.48 -10.29 1.46
N VAL A 70 0.72 -10.64 0.19
CA VAL A 70 0.97 -12.02 -0.24
C VAL A 70 2.28 -12.55 0.35
N PHE A 71 3.34 -11.73 0.37
CA PHE A 71 4.61 -12.05 0.99
C PHE A 71 4.49 -12.34 2.49
N GLN A 72 3.79 -11.47 3.23
CA GLN A 72 3.54 -11.63 4.66
C GLN A 72 2.72 -12.90 4.96
N PHE A 73 1.68 -13.16 4.17
CA PHE A 73 0.91 -14.40 4.28
C PHE A 73 1.79 -15.62 4.04
N SER A 74 2.61 -15.59 2.98
CA SER A 74 3.52 -16.68 2.61
C SER A 74 4.58 -16.94 3.68
N LEU A 75 5.11 -15.88 4.30
CA LEU A 75 6.00 -15.97 5.44
C LEU A 75 5.31 -16.57 6.67
N ALA A 76 4.08 -16.15 6.96
CA ALA A 76 3.35 -16.58 8.14
C ALA A 76 3.04 -18.07 8.14
N ILE A 77 2.87 -18.70 6.97
CA ILE A 77 2.57 -20.14 6.85
C ILE A 77 3.80 -21.04 6.89
N LEU A 78 5.01 -20.52 6.68
CA LEU A 78 6.26 -21.29 6.78
C LEU A 78 6.43 -22.02 8.13
N PRO A 79 6.27 -21.38 9.31
CA PRO A 79 6.41 -22.07 10.58
C PRO A 79 5.41 -23.22 10.71
N PHE A 80 4.19 -23.10 10.18
CA PHE A 80 3.20 -24.18 10.21
C PHE A 80 3.69 -25.41 9.44
N TYR A 81 4.22 -25.24 8.23
CA TYR A 81 4.76 -26.37 7.45
C TYR A 81 6.03 -26.96 8.04
N LEU A 82 6.85 -26.13 8.70
CA LEU A 82 8.01 -26.59 9.45
C LEU A 82 7.58 -27.49 10.62
N PHE A 83 6.61 -27.07 11.43
CA PHE A 83 6.09 -27.87 12.55
C PHE A 83 5.38 -29.14 12.10
N MET A 84 4.64 -29.09 10.99
CA MET A 84 4.05 -30.28 10.38
C MET A 84 5.07 -31.20 9.70
N ARG A 85 6.36 -30.83 9.66
CA ARG A 85 7.45 -31.55 8.98
C ARG A 85 7.15 -31.83 7.51
N ASN A 86 6.38 -30.96 6.87
CA ASN A 86 6.04 -31.07 5.45
C ASN A 86 7.08 -30.35 4.60
N TRP A 87 8.22 -31.02 4.37
CA TRP A 87 9.38 -30.46 3.68
C TRP A 87 9.10 -30.01 2.24
N LYS A 88 8.20 -30.71 1.54
CA LYS A 88 7.82 -30.33 0.17
C LYS A 88 7.10 -28.99 0.15
N GLN A 89 6.07 -28.82 0.97
CA GLN A 89 5.34 -27.56 1.06
C GLN A 89 6.24 -26.45 1.62
N LEU A 90 7.06 -26.75 2.62
CA LEU A 90 8.02 -25.79 3.18
C LEU A 90 8.96 -25.25 2.10
N GLY A 91 9.54 -26.13 1.26
CA GLY A 91 10.43 -25.72 0.17
C GLY A 91 9.73 -24.86 -0.88
N MET A 92 8.51 -25.22 -1.29
CA MET A 92 7.74 -24.44 -2.27
C MET A 92 7.41 -23.03 -1.74
N TRP A 93 6.93 -22.93 -0.50
CA TRP A 93 6.62 -21.64 0.12
C TRP A 93 7.87 -20.82 0.41
N ALA A 94 8.98 -21.44 0.79
CA ALA A 94 10.25 -20.74 0.95
C ALA A 94 10.75 -20.16 -0.37
N GLY A 95 10.62 -20.91 -1.48
CA GLY A 95 10.89 -20.42 -2.82
C GLY A 95 9.99 -19.25 -3.21
N ALA A 96 8.69 -19.33 -2.92
CA ALA A 96 7.75 -18.23 -3.17
C ALA A 96 8.11 -16.97 -2.37
N VAL A 97 8.44 -17.12 -1.09
CA VAL A 97 8.93 -16.03 -0.23
C VAL A 97 10.19 -15.39 -0.81
N ALA A 98 11.17 -16.19 -1.23
CA ALA A 98 12.39 -15.67 -1.84
C ALA A 98 12.11 -14.90 -3.14
N ALA A 99 11.24 -15.43 -4.01
CA ALA A 99 10.84 -14.75 -5.25
C ALA A 99 10.10 -13.43 -4.98
N LEU A 100 9.15 -13.41 -4.04
CA LEU A 100 8.42 -12.21 -3.64
C LEU A 100 9.35 -11.18 -2.97
N ALA A 101 10.30 -11.63 -2.14
CA ALA A 101 11.32 -10.76 -1.55
C ALA A 101 12.19 -10.09 -2.63
N LEU A 102 12.58 -10.82 -3.67
CA LEU A 102 13.31 -10.26 -4.81
C LEU A 102 12.48 -9.22 -5.55
N VAL A 103 11.21 -9.50 -5.82
CA VAL A 103 10.29 -8.53 -6.44
C VAL A 103 10.21 -7.25 -5.60
N LEU A 104 9.95 -7.38 -4.30
CA LEU A 104 9.87 -6.25 -3.37
C LEU A 104 11.20 -5.50 -3.23
N TYR A 105 12.33 -6.19 -3.34
CA TYR A 105 13.64 -5.55 -3.31
C TYR A 105 13.82 -4.56 -4.46
N PHE A 106 13.46 -4.95 -5.68
CA PHE A 106 13.57 -4.07 -6.85
C PHE A 106 12.45 -3.04 -6.95
N THR A 107 11.22 -3.40 -6.57
CA THR A 107 10.04 -2.55 -6.76
C THR A 107 9.78 -1.59 -5.60
N TRP A 108 10.23 -1.93 -4.38
CA TRP A 108 10.04 -1.12 -3.18
C TRP A 108 11.35 -0.72 -2.52
N TYR A 109 12.17 -1.67 -2.06
CA TYR A 109 13.34 -1.37 -1.22
C TYR A 109 14.35 -0.43 -1.88
N LYS A 110 14.65 -0.63 -3.17
CA LYS A 110 15.55 0.26 -3.93
C LYS A 110 14.99 1.66 -4.21
N ASN A 111 13.68 1.85 -4.10
CA ASN A 111 13.02 3.13 -4.36
C ASN A 111 12.77 3.92 -3.07
N LEU A 112 13.22 3.42 -1.91
CA LEU A 112 13.12 4.15 -0.65
C LEU A 112 14.06 5.36 -0.66
N PRO A 113 13.63 6.50 -0.10
CA PRO A 113 14.50 7.67 0.06
C PRO A 113 15.70 7.35 0.95
N SER A 114 16.77 8.15 0.85
CA SER A 114 17.94 7.97 1.71
C SER A 114 17.56 8.17 3.17
N LYS A 115 18.23 7.46 4.09
CA LYS A 115 18.02 7.63 5.53
C LYS A 115 18.27 9.06 6.01
N ASP A 116 19.11 9.80 5.28
CA ASP A 116 19.51 11.16 5.61
C ASP A 116 18.49 12.23 5.16
N GLU A 117 17.41 11.85 4.45
CA GLU A 117 16.35 12.75 3.99
C GLU A 117 15.13 12.83 4.93
N ILE A 118 15.19 12.22 6.13
CA ILE A 118 14.07 12.17 7.09
C ILE A 118 14.32 13.07 8.30
#